data_AF-A0A2D5W3C9-F1
#
_entry.id   AF-A0A2D5W3C9-F1
#
_cell.length_a   1.000
_cell.length_b   1.000
_cell.length_c   1.000
_cell.angle_alpha   90.00
_cell.angle_beta   90.00
_cell.angle_gamma   90.00
#
_symmetry.space_group_name_H-M   'P 1'
#
loop_
_entity.id
_entity.type
_entity.pdbx_description
1 polymer ?
#
loop_
_entity_poly.entity_id
_entity_poly.type
_entity_poly.pdbx_seq_one_letter_code
_entity_poly.pdbx_strand_id
1 'polypeptide(L)'
;MNFLSSIDPSRSFCEVTRREMLQRSAVGFGGLALESMLGQTQRETGSWTHHPSAAKRVIFLFMHGGPSHVDTFDYKPLLARDHDKPLPFAKPRVQFAQTGHLMASPWSFRR
;
A
#
# COMPACT_ATOMS: atom_id res chain seq x y z
N MET A 1 -74.54 2.76 -34.16
CA MET A 1 -73.78 1.70 -33.47
C MET A 1 -72.37 2.26 -33.25
N ASN A 2 -72.25 3.18 -32.28
CA ASN A 2 -71.81 2.94 -30.90
C ASN A 2 -70.29 2.78 -30.81
N PHE A 3 -69.58 3.92 -30.66
CA PHE A 3 -68.37 4.11 -29.84
C PHE A 3 -68.02 5.61 -29.83
N LEU A 4 -68.97 6.46 -29.42
CA LEU A 4 -68.74 7.87 -29.14
C LEU A 4 -69.28 8.15 -27.73
N SER A 5 -68.43 7.98 -26.72
CA SER A 5 -68.67 8.54 -25.39
C SER A 5 -67.38 8.53 -24.56
N SER A 6 -66.97 9.73 -24.14
CA SER A 6 -65.91 10.01 -23.17
C SER A 6 -64.48 10.09 -23.71
N ILE A 7 -64.21 11.09 -24.55
CA ILE A 7 -62.97 11.85 -24.39
C ILE A 7 -63.24 12.80 -23.21
N ASP A 8 -62.76 12.42 -22.03
CA ASP A 8 -62.75 13.29 -20.87
C ASP A 8 -61.76 14.45 -21.14
N PRO A 9 -62.21 15.72 -21.18
CA PRO A 9 -61.35 16.86 -21.42
C PRO A 9 -60.48 17.21 -20.20
N SER A 10 -60.55 16.44 -19.10
CA SER A 10 -59.79 16.64 -17.87
C SER A 10 -58.49 15.82 -17.77
N ARG A 11 -57.81 15.57 -18.89
CA ARG A 11 -56.37 15.26 -18.81
C ARG A 11 -55.62 16.52 -18.43
N SER A 12 -55.68 16.83 -17.14
CA SER A 12 -54.77 17.73 -16.45
C SER A 12 -53.37 17.44 -16.97
N PHE A 13 -52.79 18.38 -17.71
CA PHE A 13 -51.34 18.48 -17.79
C PHE A 13 -50.86 18.38 -16.35
N CYS A 14 -50.03 17.40 -16.05
CA CYS A 14 -49.48 17.19 -14.72
C CYS A 14 -48.96 18.55 -14.22
N GLU A 15 -49.73 19.20 -13.35
CA GLU A 15 -49.39 20.45 -12.69
C GLU A 15 -48.28 20.10 -11.70
N VAL A 16 -47.06 19.91 -12.21
CA VAL A 16 -45.88 19.73 -11.37
C VAL A 16 -45.74 21.03 -10.59
N THR A 17 -46.20 21.00 -9.34
CA THR A 17 -46.06 22.15 -8.46
C THR A 17 -44.58 22.48 -8.30
N ARG A 18 -44.25 23.77 -8.13
CA ARG A 18 -42.85 24.21 -7.94
C ARG A 18 -42.12 23.39 -6.86
N ARG A 19 -42.85 22.98 -5.80
CA ARG A 19 -42.34 22.10 -4.75
C ARG A 19 -41.96 20.71 -5.26
N GLU A 20 -42.80 20.09 -6.08
CA GLU A 20 -42.57 18.78 -6.66
C GLU A 20 -41.42 18.80 -7.67
N MET A 21 -41.28 19.88 -8.45
CA MET A 21 -40.13 20.11 -9.31
C MET A 21 -38.83 20.18 -8.49
N LEU A 22 -38.81 20.97 -7.41
CA LEU A 22 -37.65 21.09 -6.52
C LEU A 22 -37.31 19.78 -5.81
N GLN A 23 -38.32 19.01 -5.40
CA GLN A 23 -38.12 17.70 -4.77
C GLN A 23 -37.51 16.69 -5.74
N ARG A 24 -37.99 16.63 -6.99
CA ARG A 24 -37.47 15.71 -8.01
C ARG A 24 -36.05 16.06 -8.45
N SER A 25 -35.73 17.35 -8.62
CA SER A 25 -34.40 17.78 -9.03
C SER A 25 -33.35 17.66 -7.92
N ALA A 26 -33.73 17.91 -6.67
CA ALA A 26 -32.82 17.80 -5.52
C ALA A 26 -32.32 16.35 -5.32
N VAL A 27 -33.18 15.35 -5.49
CA VAL A 27 -32.81 13.93 -5.35
C VAL A 27 -31.88 13.48 -6.48
N GLY A 28 -32.16 13.88 -7.73
CA GLY A 28 -31.32 13.50 -8.88
C GLY A 28 -29.94 14.16 -8.85
N PHE A 29 -29.87 15.47 -8.67
CA PHE A 29 -28.60 16.20 -8.63
C PHE A 29 -27.77 15.88 -7.39
N GLY A 30 -28.42 15.70 -6.22
CA GLY A 30 -27.76 15.29 -4.99
C GLY A 30 -27.11 13.90 -5.09
N GLY A 31 -27.76 12.96 -5.78
CA GLY A 31 -27.19 11.63 -6.06
C GLY A 31 -25.92 11.70 -6.91
N LEU A 32 -25.90 12.53 -7.96
CA LEU A 32 -24.70 12.74 -8.78
C LEU A 32 -23.57 13.42 -8.01
N ALA A 33 -23.89 14.37 -7.14
CA ALA A 33 -22.89 15.02 -6.28
C ALA A 33 -22.26 14.03 -5.29
N LEU A 34 -23.07 13.15 -4.68
CA LEU A 34 -22.60 12.12 -3.76
C LEU A 34 -21.73 11.07 -4.48
N GLU A 35 -22.13 10.65 -5.68
CA GLU A 35 -21.36 9.72 -6.52
C GLU A 35 -19.99 10.31 -6.88
N SER A 36 -19.92 11.60 -7.22
CA SER A 36 -18.66 12.31 -7.45
C SER A 36 -17.76 12.36 -6.21
N MET A 37 -18.33 12.59 -5.02
CA MET A 37 -17.55 12.61 -3.77
C MET A 37 -17.03 11.22 -3.40
N LEU A 38 -17.85 10.16 -3.53
CA LEU A 38 -17.42 8.78 -3.30
C LEU A 38 -16.39 8.33 -4.35
N GLY A 39 -16.57 8.70 -5.61
CA GLY A 39 -15.61 8.44 -6.69
C GLY A 39 -14.26 9.12 -6.49
N GLN A 40 -14.22 10.29 -5.84
CA GLN A 40 -12.96 10.95 -5.44
C GLN A 40 -12.22 10.14 -4.36
N THR A 41 -12.91 9.60 -3.35
CA THR A 41 -12.26 8.75 -2.33
C THR A 41 -11.65 7.48 -2.90
N GLN A 42 -12.26 6.91 -3.94
CA GLN A 42 -11.75 5.68 -4.58
C GLN A 42 -10.59 5.95 -5.54
N ARG A 43 -10.53 7.12 -6.18
CA ARG A 43 -9.40 7.54 -7.05
C ARG A 43 -8.11 7.76 -6.28
N GLU A 44 -8.20 7.97 -4.98
CA GLU A 44 -7.04 8.04 -4.08
C GLU A 44 -6.52 6.64 -3.70
N THR A 45 -7.01 5.51 -4.21
CA THR A 45 -6.44 4.18 -3.87
C THR A 45 -5.05 3.87 -4.44
N GLY A 46 -4.30 4.89 -4.88
CA GLY A 46 -2.87 4.80 -5.11
C GLY A 46 -2.08 4.83 -3.80
N SER A 47 -1.85 3.66 -3.19
CA SER A 47 -0.82 3.39 -2.17
C SER A 47 -0.56 4.54 -1.16
N TRP A 48 -1.57 4.93 -0.40
CA TRP A 48 -1.31 5.69 0.82
C TRP A 48 -0.82 4.71 1.87
N THR A 49 0.49 4.66 2.07
CA THR A 49 0.96 4.45 3.44
C THR A 49 0.26 5.51 4.29
N HIS A 50 -0.34 5.12 5.43
CA HIS A 50 -1.05 6.06 6.33
C HIS A 50 -0.21 7.27 6.77
N HIS A 51 1.09 7.28 6.47
CA HIS A 51 2.01 8.37 6.67
C HIS A 51 2.75 8.69 5.37
N PRO A 52 3.04 9.98 5.08
CA PRO A 52 3.97 10.34 4.01
C PRO A 52 5.33 9.68 4.25
N SER A 53 6.00 9.20 3.19
CA SER A 53 7.28 8.48 3.36
C SER A 53 8.31 9.37 4.07
N ALA A 54 8.67 8.98 5.29
CA ALA A 54 9.31 9.87 6.26
C ALA A 54 10.83 10.09 6.07
N ALA A 55 11.47 9.51 5.05
CA ALA A 55 12.92 9.56 4.90
C ALA A 55 13.34 10.33 3.64
N LYS A 56 13.77 11.59 3.82
CA LYS A 56 14.33 12.42 2.73
C LYS A 56 15.81 12.16 2.49
N ARG A 57 16.54 11.62 3.48
CA ARG A 57 17.97 11.28 3.43
C ARG A 57 18.25 10.09 4.33
N VAL A 58 19.05 9.14 3.87
CA VAL A 58 19.49 7.97 4.64
C VAL A 58 21.00 8.04 4.78
N ILE A 59 21.51 8.02 6.01
CA ILE A 59 22.94 7.90 6.31
C ILE A 59 23.19 6.46 6.69
N PHE A 60 23.92 5.73 5.84
CA PHE A 60 24.27 4.34 6.09
C PHE A 60 25.66 4.27 6.72
N LEU A 61 25.70 3.91 8.01
CA LEU A 61 26.93 3.85 8.80
C LEU A 61 27.46 2.41 8.79
N PHE A 62 28.62 2.19 8.15
CA PHE A 62 29.34 0.92 8.21
C PHE A 62 30.28 0.92 9.41
N MET A 63 29.77 0.51 10.57
CA MET A 63 30.57 0.38 11.78
C MET A 63 31.16 -1.02 11.89
N HIS A 64 32.41 -1.11 12.35
CA HIS A 64 33.06 -2.38 12.63
C HIS A 64 32.37 -3.08 13.81
N GLY A 65 31.90 -4.32 13.60
CA GLY A 65 31.31 -5.16 14.66
C GLY A 65 29.79 -5.36 14.58
N GLY A 66 29.09 -4.67 13.68
CA GLY A 66 27.69 -4.98 13.39
C GLY A 66 27.58 -6.23 12.51
N PRO A 67 26.68 -7.18 12.82
CA PRO A 67 26.50 -8.36 11.98
C PRO A 67 25.92 -7.91 10.64
N SER A 68 26.62 -8.20 9.54
CA SER A 68 26.12 -7.82 8.22
C SER A 68 24.87 -8.64 7.90
N HIS A 69 23.95 -8.08 7.10
CA HIS A 69 22.77 -8.82 6.65
C HIS A 69 23.16 -10.12 5.92
N VAL A 70 24.26 -10.06 5.16
CA VAL A 70 24.86 -11.17 4.42
C VAL A 70 25.43 -12.25 5.35
N ASP A 71 25.87 -11.90 6.56
CA ASP A 71 26.42 -12.86 7.53
C ASP A 71 25.36 -13.40 8.49
N THR A 72 24.22 -12.70 8.62
CA THR A 72 23.17 -13.06 9.59
C THR A 72 22.12 -13.98 8.98
N PHE A 73 21.56 -13.60 7.83
CA PHE A 73 20.34 -14.21 7.28
C PHE A 73 20.59 -15.17 6.11
N ASP A 74 21.84 -15.31 5.67
CA ASP A 74 22.19 -16.23 4.60
C ASP A 74 22.56 -17.61 5.16
N TYR A 75 21.92 -18.66 4.64
CA TYR A 75 22.21 -20.03 5.04
C TYR A 75 23.52 -20.51 4.42
N LYS A 76 24.59 -20.46 5.21
CA LYS A 76 25.94 -20.88 4.82
C LYS A 76 26.34 -22.16 5.58
N PRO A 77 26.09 -23.37 5.03
CA PRO A 77 26.38 -24.63 5.72
C PRO A 77 27.89 -24.83 5.98
N LEU A 78 28.75 -24.29 5.11
CA LEU A 78 30.21 -24.33 5.30
C LEU A 78 30.64 -23.50 6.52
N LEU A 79 29.98 -22.37 6.77
CA LEU A 79 30.31 -21.48 7.89
C LEU A 79 29.91 -22.10 9.23
N ALA A 80 28.82 -22.88 9.26
CA ALA A 80 28.45 -23.68 10.44
C ALA A 80 29.47 -24.80 10.74
N ARG A 81 30.02 -25.45 9.70
CA ARG A 81 31.05 -26.49 9.85
C ARG A 81 32.38 -25.93 10.33
N ASP A 82 32.72 -24.73 9.88
CA ASP A 82 34.02 -24.10 10.10
C ASP A 82 34.00 -23.03 11.19
N HIS A 83 33.02 -23.11 12.12
CA HIS A 83 32.93 -22.26 13.29
C HIS A 83 34.23 -22.29 14.11
N ASP A 84 34.67 -21.11 14.57
CA ASP A 84 35.90 -20.87 15.34
C ASP A 84 37.22 -21.19 14.63
N LYS A 85 37.18 -21.54 13.34
CA LYS A 85 38.41 -21.74 12.55
C LYS A 85 38.98 -20.40 12.08
N PRO A 86 40.30 -20.31 11.91
CA PRO A 86 40.92 -19.14 11.28
C PRO A 86 40.45 -19.02 9.83
N LEU A 87 40.48 -17.78 9.32
CA LEU A 87 40.07 -17.48 7.95
C LEU A 87 40.95 -18.26 6.95
N PRO A 88 40.35 -18.97 5.98
CA PRO A 88 41.11 -19.79 5.02
C PRO A 88 41.76 -18.97 3.90
N PHE A 89 41.60 -17.64 3.91
CA PHE A 89 42.08 -16.73 2.86
C PHE A 89 43.02 -15.65 3.39
N ALA A 90 43.89 -15.16 2.51
CA ALA A 90 44.82 -14.08 2.84
C ALA A 90 44.05 -12.80 3.18
N LYS A 91 44.39 -12.19 4.32
CA LYS A 91 43.73 -10.96 4.76
C LYS A 91 44.03 -9.80 3.82
N PRO A 92 43.07 -8.89 3.56
CA PRO A 92 43.31 -7.72 2.75
C PRO A 92 44.39 -6.82 3.37
N ARG A 93 45.11 -6.09 2.51
CA ARG A 93 46.24 -5.21 2.88
C ARG A 93 45.85 -4.09 3.84
N VAL A 94 44.59 -3.66 3.82
CA VAL A 94 44.05 -2.61 4.71
C VAL A 94 43.03 -3.27 5.63
N GLN A 95 43.33 -3.26 6.94
CA GLN A 95 42.44 -3.76 7.99
C GLN A 95 42.16 -2.60 8.94
N PHE A 96 40.88 -2.30 9.14
CA PHE A 96 40.45 -1.23 10.05
C PHE A 96 40.36 -1.70 11.51
N ALA A 97 40.37 -3.03 11.77
CA ALA A 97 40.52 -3.62 13.10
C ALA A 97 41.02 -5.07 13.03
N GLN A 98 41.28 -5.68 14.20
CA GLN A 98 41.69 -7.08 14.30
C GLN A 98 40.57 -8.02 13.84
N THR A 99 40.85 -8.88 12.86
CA THR A 99 39.89 -9.87 12.35
C THR A 99 39.84 -11.10 13.25
N GLY A 100 38.65 -11.41 13.78
CA GLY A 100 38.37 -12.60 14.60
C GLY A 100 38.24 -13.90 13.80
N HIS A 101 37.86 -14.97 14.50
CA HIS A 101 37.62 -16.29 13.90
C HIS A 101 36.28 -16.34 13.15
N LEU A 102 36.09 -17.39 12.34
CA LEU A 102 34.83 -17.63 11.63
C LEU A 102 33.67 -17.82 12.60
N MET A 103 32.68 -16.93 12.53
CA MET A 103 31.48 -17.01 13.35
C MET A 103 30.38 -17.75 12.58
N ALA A 104 29.78 -18.76 13.18
CA ALA A 104 28.57 -19.38 12.64
C ALA A 104 27.39 -18.40 12.74
N SER A 105 26.38 -18.59 11.88
CA SER A 105 25.14 -17.81 12.00
C SER A 105 24.46 -18.15 13.35
N PRO A 106 23.95 -17.15 14.08
CA PRO A 106 23.22 -17.38 15.33
C PRO A 106 21.83 -18.00 15.12
N TRP A 107 21.35 -18.10 13.87
CA TRP A 107 20.02 -18.58 13.55
C TRP A 107 20.02 -20.03 13.07
N SER A 108 19.00 -20.79 13.49
CA SER A 108 18.74 -22.12 12.96
C SER A 108 17.90 -22.01 11.69
N PHE A 109 18.48 -22.43 10.56
CA PHE A 109 17.77 -22.47 9.28
C PHE A 109 17.09 -23.83 9.10
N ARG A 110 15.79 -23.80 8.83
CA ARG A 110 15.05 -24.96 8.32
C ARG A 110 15.23 -25.04 6.81
N ARG A 111 15.54 -26.24 6.29
CA ARG A 111 15.51 -26.53 4.85
C ARG A 111 14.09 -26.79 4.38
#